data_AF-X0Y6Q1-F1
#
_entry.id   AF-X0Y6Q1-F1
#
_cell.length_a   1.000
_cell.length_b   1.000
_cell.length_c   1.000
_cell.angle_alpha   90.00
_cell.angle_beta   90.00
_cell.angle_gamma   90.00
#
_symmetry.space_group_name_H-M   'P 1'
#
loop_
_entity.id
_entity.type
_entity.pdbx_description
1 polymer ?
#
loop_
_entity_poly.entity_id
_entity_poly.type
_entity_poly.pdbx_seq_one_letter_code
_entity_poly.pdbx_strand_id
1 'polypeptide(L)'
;FIDSCEIFNNDSIGINYTMQYGHHKIRNSKIYGNGIGIYQETGCNNEYGDNYIEYNSIYNNTIAGIFYNKPFNTTEKNDSEIVVFNDFYNNAEDIIINIALQFRINDNNFPGLGTTYDYLTADTFSINFESNYWGVQAIEEMNQKGDNANISFFRDFYDDFELGKIIYSKWHTSPVENAGANW
;
A
#
# COMPACT_ATOMS: atom_id res chain seq x y z
N PHE A 1 -16.92 5.16 6.28
CA PHE A 1 -16.12 6.33 6.69
C PHE A 1 -15.52 6.03 8.06
N ILE A 2 -14.19 5.94 8.13
CA ILE A 2 -13.41 5.74 9.36
C ILE A 2 -12.46 6.92 9.44
N ASP A 3 -12.51 7.65 10.55
CA ASP A 3 -11.67 8.83 10.80
C ASP A 3 -11.30 8.85 12.28
N SER A 4 -10.03 9.11 12.58
CA SER A 4 -9.57 9.35 13.95
C SER A 4 -9.88 8.19 14.90
N CYS A 5 -9.60 6.97 14.42
CA CYS A 5 -9.83 5.72 15.14
C CYS A 5 -8.52 5.01 15.50
N GLU A 6 -8.55 4.22 16.57
CA GLU A 6 -7.49 3.28 16.94
C GLU A 6 -8.01 1.85 16.77
N ILE A 7 -7.39 1.08 15.88
CA ILE A 7 -7.87 -0.24 15.45
C ILE A 7 -6.73 -1.23 15.60
N PHE A 8 -6.82 -2.08 16.62
CA PHE A 8 -5.68 -2.88 17.02
C PHE A 8 -6.01 -4.23 17.65
N ASN A 9 -5.02 -5.12 17.61
CA ASN A 9 -5.06 -6.46 18.20
C ASN A 9 -6.25 -7.32 17.73
N ASN A 10 -6.65 -7.17 16.47
CA ASN A 10 -7.60 -8.10 15.85
C ASN A 10 -6.84 -9.31 15.32
N ASP A 11 -7.30 -10.52 15.67
CA ASP A 11 -6.64 -11.78 15.32
C ASP A 11 -6.41 -11.97 13.80
N SER A 12 -7.25 -11.34 12.96
CA SER A 12 -7.17 -11.49 11.51
C SER A 12 -7.13 -10.16 10.76
N ILE A 13 -8.16 -9.31 10.87
CA ILE A 13 -8.26 -8.09 10.05
C ILE A 13 -8.70 -6.92 10.94
N GLY A 14 -8.02 -5.77 10.81
CA GLY A 14 -8.42 -4.53 11.47
C GLY A 14 -9.62 -3.87 10.79
N ILE A 15 -9.48 -3.53 9.51
CA ILE A 15 -10.56 -2.97 8.68
C ILE A 15 -10.79 -3.89 7.49
N ASN A 16 -12.02 -4.35 7.30
CA ASN A 16 -12.46 -4.98 6.05
C ASN A 16 -13.44 -4.05 5.35
N TYR A 17 -13.20 -3.72 4.08
CA TYR A 17 -14.18 -3.03 3.25
C TYR A 17 -14.29 -3.66 1.87
N THR A 18 -15.48 -3.53 1.28
CA THR A 18 -15.78 -4.04 -0.05
C THR A 18 -15.97 -2.89 -1.03
N MET A 19 -15.36 -2.99 -2.22
CA MET A 19 -15.50 -1.95 -3.28
C MET A 19 -16.92 -1.81 -3.86
N GLN A 20 -17.88 -2.64 -3.43
CA GLN A 20 -19.26 -2.63 -3.94
C GLN A 20 -19.99 -1.29 -3.76
N TYR A 21 -19.47 -0.41 -2.92
CA TYR A 21 -20.09 0.87 -2.56
C TYR A 21 -19.01 1.96 -2.53
N GLY A 22 -18.28 2.18 -3.63
CA GLY A 22 -17.15 3.11 -3.73
C GLY A 22 -17.35 4.44 -2.99
N HIS A 23 -16.26 5.15 -2.66
CA HIS A 23 -16.21 6.29 -1.73
C HIS A 23 -15.90 5.94 -0.26
N HIS A 24 -15.21 4.82 -0.02
CA HIS A 24 -14.67 4.57 1.32
C HIS A 24 -13.57 5.58 1.62
N LYS A 25 -13.58 6.10 2.85
CA LYS A 25 -12.49 6.90 3.38
C LYS A 25 -12.08 6.31 4.72
N ILE A 26 -10.82 5.92 4.80
CA ILE A 26 -10.12 5.49 6.00
C ILE A 26 -9.02 6.50 6.21
N ARG A 27 -9.15 7.30 7.25
CA ARG A 27 -8.20 8.39 7.44
C ARG A 27 -7.84 8.68 8.86
N ASN A 28 -6.69 9.33 9.02
CA ASN A 28 -6.22 9.83 10.29
C ASN A 28 -6.32 8.77 11.39
N SER A 29 -6.00 7.50 11.12
CA SER A 29 -6.24 6.41 12.07
C SER A 29 -4.95 5.65 12.39
N LYS A 30 -4.88 5.09 13.60
CA LYS A 30 -3.79 4.20 14.02
C LYS A 30 -4.28 2.76 13.86
N ILE A 31 -3.63 1.98 13.01
CA ILE A 31 -4.06 0.63 12.63
C ILE A 31 -2.90 -0.34 12.83
N TYR A 32 -2.94 -1.13 13.92
CA TYR A 32 -1.75 -1.89 14.31
C TYR A 32 -1.99 -3.17 15.09
N GLY A 33 -1.00 -4.08 15.10
CA GLY A 33 -1.09 -5.31 15.88
C GLY A 33 -2.17 -6.28 15.39
N ASN A 34 -2.68 -6.10 14.17
CA ASN A 34 -3.65 -7.00 13.56
C ASN A 34 -2.93 -8.07 12.72
N GLY A 35 -3.65 -9.05 12.20
CA GLY A 35 -3.15 -9.84 11.07
C GLY A 35 -2.89 -8.94 9.87
N ILE A 36 -3.96 -8.41 9.28
CA ILE A 36 -3.96 -7.42 8.22
C ILE A 36 -4.52 -6.12 8.78
N GLY A 37 -3.84 -4.98 8.55
CA GLY A 37 -4.33 -3.67 8.98
C GLY A 37 -5.62 -3.30 8.24
N ILE A 38 -5.52 -3.17 6.92
CA ILE A 38 -6.66 -2.88 6.03
C ILE A 38 -6.74 -3.96 4.96
N TYR A 39 -7.85 -4.66 4.91
CA TYR A 39 -8.17 -5.64 3.88
C TYR A 39 -9.26 -5.09 2.97
N GLN A 40 -8.98 -5.09 1.68
CA GLN A 40 -9.96 -4.75 0.67
C GLN A 40 -10.45 -6.03 0.00
N GLU A 41 -11.74 -6.32 0.17
CA GLU A 41 -12.43 -7.41 -0.50
C GLU A 41 -13.16 -6.92 -1.75
N THR A 42 -13.19 -7.76 -2.78
CA THR A 42 -13.82 -7.40 -4.04
C THR A 42 -15.35 -7.33 -3.91
N GLY A 43 -15.95 -6.26 -4.43
CA GLY A 43 -17.39 -6.19 -4.71
C GLY A 43 -17.68 -6.56 -6.15
N CYS A 44 -18.80 -7.26 -6.41
CA CYS A 44 -19.15 -7.73 -7.75
C CYS A 44 -19.95 -6.73 -8.61
N ASN A 45 -20.13 -5.47 -8.19
CA ASN A 45 -21.13 -4.58 -8.81
C ASN A 45 -20.60 -3.18 -9.13
N ASN A 46 -21.22 -2.58 -10.15
CA ASN A 46 -20.84 -1.39 -10.93
C ASN A 46 -21.00 -0.03 -10.23
N GLU A 47 -20.80 0.05 -8.91
CA GLU A 47 -20.81 1.35 -8.21
C GLU A 47 -19.40 1.90 -8.11
N TYR A 48 -19.12 2.85 -9.01
CA TYR A 48 -17.81 3.45 -9.18
C TYR A 48 -17.57 4.59 -8.19
N GLY A 49 -16.41 4.59 -7.54
CA GLY A 49 -16.00 5.69 -6.67
C GLY A 49 -14.60 5.55 -6.13
N ASP A 50 -13.85 6.66 -6.10
CA ASP A 50 -12.51 6.69 -5.54
C ASP A 50 -12.54 6.37 -4.03
N ASN A 51 -11.74 5.39 -3.61
CA ASN A 51 -11.49 5.13 -2.20
C ASN A 51 -10.20 5.84 -1.76
N TYR A 52 -10.21 6.33 -0.52
CA TYR A 52 -9.11 7.09 0.05
C TYR A 52 -8.63 6.42 1.33
N ILE A 53 -7.35 6.08 1.36
CA ILE A 53 -6.61 5.70 2.56
C ILE A 53 -5.57 6.79 2.78
N GLU A 54 -5.82 7.68 3.74
CA GLU A 54 -5.00 8.89 3.90
C GLU A 54 -4.67 9.23 5.36
N TYR A 55 -3.47 9.73 5.64
CA TYR A 55 -3.07 10.17 6.98
C TYR A 55 -3.12 9.07 8.05
N ASN A 56 -2.99 7.79 7.69
CA ASN A 56 -3.01 6.70 8.67
C ASN A 56 -1.60 6.31 9.11
N SER A 57 -1.45 5.92 10.38
CA SER A 57 -0.27 5.19 10.84
C SER A 57 -0.61 3.70 10.88
N ILE A 58 -0.03 2.92 9.98
CA ILE A 58 -0.34 1.51 9.75
C ILE A 58 0.90 0.68 10.07
N TYR A 59 0.90 -0.06 11.17
CA TYR A 59 2.14 -0.63 11.69
C TYR A 59 1.98 -1.91 12.51
N ASN A 60 3.05 -2.67 12.70
CA ASN A 60 3.04 -3.89 13.54
C ASN A 60 1.94 -4.91 13.15
N ASN A 61 1.49 -4.94 11.90
CA ASN A 61 0.53 -5.95 11.45
C ASN A 61 1.28 -7.20 10.96
N THR A 62 0.82 -8.40 11.36
CA THR A 62 1.60 -9.64 11.24
C THR A 62 1.57 -10.29 9.86
N ILE A 63 0.69 -9.85 8.97
CA ILE A 63 0.58 -10.27 7.57
C ILE A 63 0.82 -9.08 6.65
N ALA A 64 0.03 -8.00 6.78
CA ALA A 64 0.17 -6.83 5.94
C ALA A 64 -0.38 -5.55 6.58
N GLY A 65 0.17 -4.39 6.22
CA GLY A 65 -0.43 -3.09 6.50
C GLY A 65 -1.72 -2.92 5.69
N ILE A 66 -1.62 -3.06 4.37
CA ILE A 66 -2.77 -3.12 3.47
C ILE A 66 -2.69 -4.35 2.58
N PHE A 67 -3.81 -5.04 2.38
CA PHE A 67 -3.93 -6.15 1.44
C PHE A 67 -5.15 -5.97 0.55
N TYR A 68 -4.89 -5.75 -0.74
CA TYR A 68 -5.87 -5.77 -1.82
C TYR A 68 -5.93 -7.15 -2.47
N ASN A 69 -7.08 -7.82 -2.40
CA ASN A 69 -7.25 -9.17 -2.93
C ASN A 69 -8.43 -9.26 -3.92
N LYS A 70 -8.17 -9.71 -5.16
CA LYS A 70 -9.22 -9.93 -6.17
C LYS A 70 -9.02 -11.20 -6.99
N PRO A 71 -10.09 -11.93 -7.29
CA PRO A 71 -10.11 -12.86 -8.41
C PRO A 71 -10.14 -12.12 -9.77
N PHE A 72 -9.34 -12.63 -10.70
CA PHE A 72 -8.94 -12.14 -12.04
C PHE A 72 -10.00 -11.68 -13.06
N ASN A 73 -11.28 -11.51 -12.73
CA ASN A 73 -12.34 -11.63 -13.75
C ASN A 73 -13.21 -10.41 -14.05
N THR A 74 -12.74 -9.18 -13.80
CA THR A 74 -13.50 -7.99 -14.25
C THR A 74 -12.63 -7.04 -15.06
N THR A 75 -13.01 -6.84 -16.32
CA THR A 75 -12.42 -5.91 -17.30
C THR A 75 -12.63 -4.41 -16.99
N GLU A 76 -13.12 -4.07 -15.81
CA GLU A 76 -13.56 -2.71 -15.50
C GLU A 76 -12.48 -1.93 -14.74
N LYS A 77 -12.02 -0.85 -15.37
CA LYS A 77 -10.84 -0.04 -15.03
C LYS A 77 -11.17 1.28 -14.29
N ASN A 78 -12.38 1.44 -13.78
CA ASN A 78 -12.89 2.76 -13.42
C ASN A 78 -12.78 3.12 -11.93
N ASP A 79 -12.38 2.17 -11.06
CA ASP A 79 -12.16 2.45 -9.64
C ASP A 79 -10.68 2.80 -9.41
N SER A 80 -10.47 3.96 -8.78
CA SER A 80 -9.15 4.36 -8.30
C SER A 80 -9.06 4.13 -6.81
N GLU A 81 -7.99 3.48 -6.39
CA GLU A 81 -7.62 3.39 -4.99
C GLU A 81 -6.47 4.37 -4.75
N ILE A 82 -6.69 5.32 -3.84
CA ILE A 82 -5.76 6.41 -3.55
C ILE A 82 -5.22 6.22 -2.14
N VAL A 83 -3.92 5.92 -2.05
CA VAL A 83 -3.20 5.72 -0.78
C VAL A 83 -2.15 6.81 -0.68
N VAL A 84 -2.38 7.80 0.20
CA VAL A 84 -1.54 9.01 0.27
C VAL A 84 -1.30 9.48 1.70
N PHE A 85 -0.13 10.04 1.99
CA PHE A 85 0.18 10.60 3.31
C PHE A 85 0.04 9.59 4.46
N ASN A 86 0.27 8.31 4.24
CA ASN A 86 0.28 7.31 5.32
C ASN A 86 1.71 7.03 5.78
N ASP A 87 1.85 6.63 7.04
CA ASP A 87 3.07 6.05 7.59
C ASP A 87 2.90 4.54 7.70
N PHE A 88 3.74 3.79 6.99
CA PHE A 88 3.82 2.34 7.06
C PHE A 88 5.11 1.94 7.75
N TYR A 89 5.07 1.13 8.80
CA TYR A 89 6.30 0.64 9.43
C TYR A 89 6.04 -0.63 10.22
N ASN A 90 7.04 -1.52 10.32
CA ASN A 90 6.95 -2.72 11.14
C ASN A 90 5.79 -3.68 10.78
N ASN A 91 5.23 -3.59 9.58
CA ASN A 91 4.33 -4.64 9.08
C ASN A 91 5.16 -5.79 8.52
N ALA A 92 4.63 -7.01 8.48
CA ALA A 92 5.29 -8.10 7.76
C ALA A 92 5.41 -7.79 6.26
N GLU A 93 4.34 -7.16 5.72
CA GLU A 93 4.29 -6.55 4.41
C GLU A 93 3.65 -5.17 4.54
N ASP A 94 4.20 -4.12 3.94
CA ASP A 94 3.53 -2.82 4.02
C ASP A 94 2.25 -2.81 3.16
N ILE A 95 2.36 -3.25 1.90
CA ILE A 95 1.22 -3.31 0.97
C ILE A 95 1.31 -4.55 0.06
N ILE A 96 0.25 -5.36 0.03
CA ILE A 96 0.08 -6.48 -0.91
C ILE A 96 -1.00 -6.13 -1.93
N ILE A 97 -0.71 -6.29 -3.24
CA ILE A 97 -1.66 -6.01 -4.32
C ILE A 97 -1.80 -7.20 -5.27
N ASN A 98 -2.89 -7.95 -5.09
CA ASN A 98 -3.27 -9.10 -5.93
C ASN A 98 -4.47 -8.76 -6.82
N ILE A 99 -4.45 -7.58 -7.45
CA ILE A 99 -5.59 -7.07 -8.20
C ILE A 99 -5.17 -6.10 -9.31
N ALA A 100 -5.85 -6.20 -10.45
CA ALA A 100 -5.74 -5.29 -11.58
C ALA A 100 -6.65 -4.05 -11.43
N LEU A 101 -6.28 -3.10 -10.56
CA LEU A 101 -6.94 -1.79 -10.49
C LEU A 101 -5.96 -0.65 -10.74
N GLN A 102 -6.51 0.53 -11.00
CA GLN A 102 -5.73 1.76 -11.02
C GLN A 102 -5.42 2.16 -9.57
N PHE A 103 -4.23 1.82 -9.10
CA PHE A 103 -3.72 2.33 -7.85
C PHE A 103 -2.94 3.61 -8.07
N ARG A 104 -3.14 4.55 -7.16
CA ARG A 104 -2.23 5.67 -6.97
C ARG A 104 -1.74 5.63 -5.53
N ILE A 105 -0.48 5.23 -5.37
CA ILE A 105 0.15 5.12 -4.06
C ILE A 105 1.35 6.06 -4.07
N ASN A 106 1.18 7.25 -3.51
CA ASN A 106 2.16 8.33 -3.55
C ASN A 106 2.16 9.13 -2.26
N ASP A 107 3.26 9.84 -2.00
CA ASP A 107 3.42 10.70 -0.82
C ASP A 107 3.19 9.97 0.52
N ASN A 108 3.56 8.68 0.60
CA ASN A 108 3.59 7.91 1.84
C ASN A 108 5.02 7.74 2.34
N ASN A 109 5.16 7.39 3.62
CA ASN A 109 6.42 7.02 4.25
C ASN A 109 6.53 5.51 4.43
N PHE A 110 7.58 4.93 3.87
CA PHE A 110 8.03 3.56 4.09
C PHE A 110 9.47 3.61 4.65
N PRO A 111 9.67 3.97 5.93
CA PRO A 111 11.00 4.13 6.51
C PRO A 111 11.80 2.83 6.60
N GLY A 112 11.16 1.69 6.32
CA GLY A 112 11.75 0.36 6.25
C GLY A 112 11.89 -0.35 7.58
N LEU A 113 11.90 -1.69 7.53
CA LEU A 113 12.01 -2.57 8.70
C LEU A 113 13.43 -2.68 9.29
N GLY A 114 14.45 -2.18 8.61
CA GLY A 114 15.84 -2.57 8.89
C GLY A 114 16.11 -4.07 8.67
N THR A 115 15.12 -4.85 8.20
CA THR A 115 15.26 -6.24 7.77
C THR A 115 14.61 -6.45 6.41
N THR A 116 15.48 -6.59 5.43
CA THR A 116 15.41 -7.21 4.10
C THR A 116 14.24 -6.96 3.15
N TYR A 117 13.02 -6.62 3.54
CA TYR A 117 11.94 -6.49 2.56
C TYR A 117 10.76 -5.64 3.06
N ASP A 118 10.49 -4.53 2.39
CA ASP A 118 9.20 -3.84 2.49
C ASP A 118 8.37 -4.37 1.31
N TYR A 119 7.87 -5.62 1.36
CA TYR A 119 7.39 -6.22 0.12
C TYR A 119 6.07 -5.61 -0.34
N LEU A 120 6.23 -4.78 -1.35
CA LEU A 120 5.19 -4.54 -2.30
C LEU A 120 5.17 -5.70 -3.29
N THR A 121 4.09 -6.48 -3.29
CA THR A 121 3.83 -7.46 -4.35
C THR A 121 2.82 -6.88 -5.33
N ALA A 122 3.19 -6.83 -6.60
CA ALA A 122 2.31 -6.50 -7.71
C ALA A 122 2.01 -7.77 -8.53
N ASP A 123 0.75 -8.18 -8.64
CA ASP A 123 0.33 -9.17 -9.65
C ASP A 123 0.48 -8.60 -11.08
N THR A 124 0.07 -9.31 -12.13
CA THR A 124 0.26 -9.10 -13.60
C THR A 124 0.29 -7.68 -14.22
N PHE A 125 -0.05 -6.59 -13.52
CA PHE A 125 -0.07 -5.22 -14.04
C PHE A 125 0.91 -4.30 -13.32
N SER A 126 1.52 -3.36 -14.05
CA SER A 126 2.41 -2.38 -13.43
C SER A 126 1.66 -1.44 -12.50
N ILE A 127 2.25 -1.14 -11.35
CA ILE A 127 1.66 -0.31 -10.29
C ILE A 127 2.47 0.97 -10.12
N ASN A 128 1.78 2.11 -10.03
CA ASN A 128 2.42 3.40 -9.80
C ASN A 128 2.63 3.65 -8.31
N PHE A 129 3.90 3.68 -7.91
CA PHE A 129 4.44 3.96 -6.58
C PHE A 129 5.37 5.19 -6.58
N GLU A 130 5.22 6.09 -7.55
CA GLU A 130 6.05 7.28 -7.64
C GLU A 130 5.87 8.19 -6.43
N SER A 131 6.90 8.97 -6.12
CA SER A 131 6.83 10.03 -5.10
C SER A 131 6.51 9.54 -3.69
N ASN A 132 6.97 8.35 -3.30
CA ASN A 132 6.98 7.92 -1.90
C ASN A 132 8.36 8.16 -1.27
N TYR A 133 8.39 8.33 0.05
CA TYR A 133 9.63 8.26 0.82
C TYR A 133 9.92 6.80 1.19
N TRP A 134 11.18 6.41 1.08
CA TRP A 134 11.67 5.10 1.47
C TRP A 134 12.78 5.21 2.52
N GLY A 135 13.03 4.15 3.28
CA GLY A 135 14.13 4.08 4.22
C GLY A 135 15.49 4.35 3.58
N VAL A 136 16.46 4.77 4.39
CA VAL A 136 17.82 5.15 3.92
C VAL A 136 18.45 4.07 3.04
N GLN A 137 18.28 2.79 3.40
CA GLN A 137 18.83 1.66 2.66
C GLN A 137 18.19 1.52 1.26
N ALA A 138 16.87 1.65 1.16
CA ALA A 138 16.14 1.59 -0.10
C ALA A 138 16.49 2.78 -1.00
N ILE A 139 16.59 3.99 -0.43
CA ILE A 139 17.03 5.18 -1.15
C ILE A 139 18.47 5.01 -1.66
N GLU A 140 19.37 4.44 -0.87
CA GLU A 140 20.75 4.17 -1.30
C GLU A 140 20.79 3.22 -2.50
N GLU A 141 20.04 2.12 -2.45
CA GLU A 141 19.93 1.17 -3.56
C GLU A 141 19.33 1.82 -4.82
N MET A 142 18.24 2.58 -4.67
CA MET A 142 17.61 3.30 -5.78
C MET A 142 18.53 4.37 -6.39
N ASN A 143 19.32 5.07 -5.58
CA ASN A 143 20.33 6.03 -6.07
C ASN A 143 21.45 5.33 -6.87
N GLN A 144 21.85 4.12 -6.46
CA GLN A 144 22.91 3.36 -7.13
C GLN A 144 22.43 2.74 -8.44
N LYS A 145 21.20 2.21 -8.47
CA LYS A 145 20.66 1.44 -9.60
C LYS A 145 19.83 2.28 -10.57
N GLY A 146 19.23 3.37 -10.09
CA GLY A 146 18.33 4.24 -10.85
C GLY A 146 16.93 3.66 -11.07
N ASP A 147 16.10 4.42 -11.77
CA ASP A 147 14.76 3.98 -12.18
C ASP A 147 14.83 2.75 -13.09
N ASN A 148 13.85 1.85 -12.99
CA ASN A 148 13.74 0.64 -13.82
C ASN A 148 14.85 -0.40 -13.59
N ALA A 149 15.28 -0.56 -12.34
CA ALA A 149 16.13 -1.67 -11.91
C ALA A 149 15.40 -2.57 -10.90
N ASN A 150 15.93 -3.78 -10.70
CA ASN A 150 15.55 -4.64 -9.57
C ASN A 150 16.00 -3.96 -8.27
N ILE A 151 15.05 -3.62 -7.41
CA ILE A 151 15.27 -3.07 -6.07
C ILE A 151 14.87 -4.15 -5.07
N SER A 152 15.77 -4.48 -4.15
CA SER A 152 15.61 -5.62 -3.24
C SER A 152 14.38 -5.54 -2.33
N PHE A 153 13.85 -4.34 -2.12
CA PHE A 153 12.65 -4.07 -1.33
C PHE A 153 11.36 -4.43 -2.07
N PHE A 154 11.37 -4.47 -3.40
CA PHE A 154 10.18 -4.77 -4.20
C PHE A 154 10.17 -6.24 -4.61
N ARG A 155 8.99 -6.87 -4.58
CA ARG A 155 8.78 -8.18 -5.21
C ARG A 155 7.95 -7.96 -6.46
N ASP A 156 8.63 -7.85 -7.60
CA ASP A 156 8.03 -7.35 -8.83
C ASP A 156 8.50 -8.15 -10.06
N PHE A 157 8.18 -7.65 -11.25
CA PHE A 157 8.58 -8.22 -12.54
C PHE A 157 10.08 -8.59 -12.65
N TYR A 158 10.98 -7.93 -11.91
CA TYR A 158 12.41 -8.24 -11.95
C TYR A 158 12.80 -9.49 -11.13
N ASP A 159 11.94 -9.95 -10.22
CA ASP A 159 12.13 -11.17 -9.42
C ASP A 159 11.34 -12.33 -10.00
N ASP A 160 10.15 -12.05 -10.53
CA ASP A 160 9.26 -13.03 -11.14
C ASP A 160 8.50 -12.38 -12.31
N PHE A 161 8.74 -12.86 -13.53
CA PHE A 161 8.19 -12.29 -14.76
C PHE A 161 6.67 -12.45 -14.89
N GLU A 162 6.02 -13.21 -14.01
CA GLU A 162 4.55 -13.29 -13.92
C GLU A 162 3.95 -12.11 -13.14
N LEU A 163 4.78 -11.35 -12.41
CA LEU A 163 4.38 -10.20 -11.62
C LEU A 163 4.36 -8.89 -12.41
N GLY A 164 3.65 -7.93 -11.86
CA GLY A 164 3.62 -6.56 -12.32
C GLY A 164 4.89 -5.82 -11.96
N LYS A 165 5.21 -4.81 -12.75
CA LYS A 165 6.33 -3.91 -12.48
C LYS A 165 5.94 -2.83 -11.47
N ILE A 166 6.79 -2.57 -10.48
CA ILE A 166 6.62 -1.43 -9.58
C ILE A 166 7.32 -0.20 -10.18
N ILE A 167 6.58 0.90 -10.32
CA ILE A 167 7.10 2.17 -10.84
C ILE A 167 7.36 3.09 -9.65
N TYR A 168 8.61 3.23 -9.23
CA TYR A 168 9.02 3.92 -7.99
C TYR A 168 9.79 5.23 -8.21
N SER A 169 9.70 5.82 -9.41
CA SER A 169 10.47 7.02 -9.74
C SER A 169 10.12 8.23 -8.85
N LYS A 170 10.98 9.25 -8.85
CA LYS A 170 10.79 10.51 -8.10
C LYS A 170 10.61 10.30 -6.60
N TRP A 171 11.26 9.31 -6.00
CA TRP A 171 11.20 9.09 -4.56
C TRP A 171 11.63 10.34 -3.77
N HIS A 172 11.03 10.53 -2.60
CA HIS A 172 11.43 11.59 -1.69
C HIS A 172 12.74 11.21 -1.01
N THR A 173 13.62 12.20 -0.80
CA THR A 173 14.91 12.01 -0.10
C THR A 173 14.80 12.17 1.42
N SER A 174 13.63 12.61 1.89
CA SER A 174 13.28 12.79 3.29
C SER A 174 11.82 12.37 3.52
N PRO A 175 11.44 11.99 4.75
CA PRO A 175 10.06 11.67 5.08
C PRO A 175 9.08 12.76 4.63
N VAL A 176 7.95 12.34 4.09
CA VAL A 176 6.81 13.20 3.77
C VAL A 176 6.25 13.77 5.07
N GLU A 177 6.18 15.10 5.13
CA GLU A 177 5.62 15.80 6.29
C GLU A 177 4.11 15.58 6.40
N ASN A 178 3.61 15.48 7.65
CA ASN A 178 2.20 15.26 7.96
C ASN A 178 1.63 13.93 7.45
N ALA A 179 2.47 12.98 7.04
CA ALA A 179 2.04 11.60 6.89
C ALA A 179 1.80 10.97 8.27
N GLY A 180 0.91 9.98 8.32
CA GLY A 180 0.52 9.33 9.56
C GLY A 180 -0.58 10.05 10.35
N ALA A 181 -1.12 9.36 11.36
CA ALA A 181 -2.18 9.88 12.21
C ALA A 181 -1.64 10.94 13.19
N ASN A 182 -2.37 12.05 13.35
CA ASN A 182 -1.86 13.26 14.02
C ASN A 182 -2.59 13.68 15.31
N TRP A 183 -3.19 12.72 16.04
CA TRP A 183 -3.91 12.94 17.31
C TRP A 183 -3.58 11.90 18.38
#